data_AF-A0AAE6BVU6-F1
#
_entry.id   AF-A0AAE6BVU6-F1
#
_cell.length_a   1.000
_cell.length_b   1.000
_cell.length_c   1.000
_cell.angle_alpha   90.00
_cell.angle_beta   90.00
_cell.angle_gamma   90.00
#
_symmetry.space_group_name_H-M   'P 1'
#
loop_
_entity.id
_entity.type
_entity.pdbx_description
1 polymer ?
#
loop_
_entity_poly.entity_id
_entity_poly.type
_entity_poly.pdbx_seq_one_letter_code
_entity_poly.pdbx_strand_id
1 'polypeptide(L)'
;MKPLKLIFGLGLLAMAVTAQADSKVTTVINGQTIAKDLTKLTFNDKMVTLTFSDNTSETAEMGLVAVTLDHSGESGIKEILADPKKQKGVYNLKGQYLGEKPDGLSQGIYIVNGQKVYVK
;
A
#
# COMPACT_ATOMS: atom_id res chain seq x y z
N MET A 1 32.99 62.69 9.07
CA MET A 1 32.32 62.35 7.80
C MET A 1 31.57 61.03 8.01
N LYS A 2 30.25 61.02 7.73
CA LYS A 2 29.41 59.79 7.65
C LYS A 2 29.79 58.96 6.38
N PRO A 3 29.10 57.85 6.03
CA PRO A 3 29.08 56.52 6.66
C PRO A 3 29.23 55.40 5.58
N LEU A 4 29.43 54.11 5.92
CA LEU A 4 28.91 53.05 5.03
C LEU A 4 28.63 51.71 5.73
N LYS A 5 27.46 51.19 5.38
CA LYS A 5 26.71 50.07 5.91
C LYS A 5 27.29 48.73 5.42
N LEU A 6 27.14 47.65 6.18
CA LEU A 6 26.53 46.42 5.64
C LEU A 6 26.11 45.47 6.77
N ILE A 7 24.79 45.42 7.01
CA ILE A 7 24.11 44.36 7.73
C ILE A 7 24.06 43.18 6.76
N PHE A 8 24.85 42.14 7.00
CA PHE A 8 24.81 40.89 6.23
C PHE A 8 24.88 39.72 7.21
N GLY A 9 23.72 39.30 7.69
CA GLY A 9 23.65 38.17 8.60
C GLY A 9 22.27 38.03 9.22
N LEU A 10 21.25 37.74 8.40
CA LEU A 10 19.99 37.16 8.90
C LEU A 10 19.08 36.60 7.77
N GLY A 11 19.64 36.20 6.62
CA GLY A 11 18.88 35.92 5.41
C GLY A 11 18.93 34.48 4.87
N LEU A 12 19.39 33.48 5.63
CA LEU A 12 19.62 32.13 5.11
C LEU A 12 18.90 30.99 5.86
N LEU A 13 17.82 31.26 6.60
CA LEU A 13 17.08 30.23 7.35
C LEU A 13 15.71 29.83 6.78
N ALA A 14 15.27 30.35 5.63
CA ALA A 14 13.84 30.26 5.25
C ALA A 14 13.50 29.29 4.10
N MET A 15 14.40 28.40 3.66
CA MET A 15 14.11 27.51 2.53
C MET A 15 14.40 26.04 2.89
N ALA A 16 13.83 25.55 3.99
CA ALA A 16 13.62 24.13 4.17
C ALA A 16 12.45 23.71 3.28
N VAL A 17 12.70 23.51 2.00
CA VAL A 17 11.76 22.87 1.08
C VAL A 17 11.62 21.43 1.55
N THR A 18 10.55 21.13 2.28
CA THR A 18 10.17 19.77 2.63
C THR A 18 9.77 19.07 1.34
N ALA A 19 10.71 18.33 0.73
CA ALA A 19 10.40 17.41 -0.36
C ALA A 19 9.53 16.28 0.21
N GLN A 20 8.22 16.49 0.22
CA GLN A 20 7.26 15.47 0.60
C GLN A 20 7.06 14.55 -0.61
N ALA A 21 7.15 13.24 -0.38
CA ALA A 21 6.88 12.27 -1.43
C ALA A 21 5.44 12.42 -1.91
N ASP A 22 5.24 12.40 -3.22
CA ASP A 22 3.91 12.51 -3.83
C ASP A 22 3.03 11.36 -3.35
N SER A 23 1.95 11.67 -2.63
CA SER A 23 1.02 10.67 -2.12
C SER A 23 0.14 10.16 -3.25
N LYS A 24 0.08 8.83 -3.38
CA LYS A 24 -0.84 8.14 -4.30
C LYS A 24 -2.25 7.99 -3.73
N VAL A 25 -2.53 8.60 -2.58
CA VAL A 25 -3.85 8.62 -1.94
C VAL A 25 -4.46 10.01 -2.07
N THR A 26 -5.57 10.11 -2.80
CA THR A 26 -6.38 11.34 -2.88
C THR A 26 -7.57 11.22 -1.93
N THR A 27 -7.74 12.20 -1.05
CA THR A 27 -8.87 12.27 -0.11
C THR A 27 -9.77 13.45 -0.48
N VAL A 28 -11.07 13.20 -0.60
CA VAL A 28 -12.10 14.21 -0.82
C VAL A 28 -13.12 14.14 0.31
N ILE A 29 -13.40 15.27 0.94
CA ILE A 29 -14.44 15.42 1.97
C ILE A 29 -15.41 16.48 1.50
N ASN A 30 -16.70 16.12 1.39
CA ASN A 30 -17.76 17.02 0.95
C ASN A 30 -17.44 17.74 -0.38
N GLY A 31 -16.87 16.99 -1.33
CA GLY A 31 -16.46 17.51 -2.64
C GLY A 31 -15.15 18.33 -2.67
N GLN A 32 -14.50 18.55 -1.53
CA GLN A 32 -13.23 19.27 -1.46
C GLN A 32 -12.05 18.31 -1.32
N THR A 33 -11.03 18.49 -2.16
CA THR A 33 -9.79 17.71 -2.08
C THR A 33 -8.95 18.19 -0.90
N ILE A 34 -8.52 17.25 -0.05
CA ILE A 34 -7.67 17.53 1.10
C ILE A 34 -6.22 17.27 0.68
N ALA A 35 -5.41 18.33 0.65
CA ALA A 35 -3.99 18.28 0.30
C ALA A 35 -3.12 17.80 1.48
N LYS A 36 -3.47 16.65 2.05
CA LYS A 36 -2.75 16.00 3.14
C LYS A 36 -2.79 14.49 2.97
N ASP A 37 -1.73 13.82 3.40
CA ASP A 37 -1.66 12.36 3.27
C ASP A 37 -2.51 11.72 4.36
N LEU A 38 -3.52 10.96 3.96
CA LEU A 38 -4.36 10.20 4.87
C LEU A 38 -3.56 9.01 5.44
N THR A 39 -3.51 8.89 6.77
CA THR A 39 -2.75 7.83 7.45
C THR A 39 -3.65 6.86 8.21
N LYS A 40 -4.85 7.28 8.64
CA LYS A 40 -5.78 6.44 9.39
C LYS A 40 -7.23 6.88 9.19
N LEU A 41 -8.12 5.89 9.17
CA LEU A 41 -9.56 6.07 9.23
C LEU A 41 -10.10 5.36 10.48
N THR A 42 -10.89 6.06 11.27
CA THR A 42 -11.62 5.49 12.42
C THR A 42 -13.11 5.64 12.15
N PHE A 43 -13.80 4.51 12.00
CA PHE A 43 -15.24 4.48 11.72
C PHE A 43 -16.03 4.46 13.03
N ASN A 44 -17.04 5.33 13.12
CA ASN A 44 -17.97 5.38 14.24
C ASN A 44 -19.40 5.63 13.72
N ASP A 45 -20.21 4.57 13.70
CA ASP A 45 -21.57 4.55 13.16
C ASP A 45 -21.69 5.11 11.74
N LYS A 46 -22.11 6.37 11.59
CA LYS A 46 -22.28 7.08 10.30
C LYS A 46 -21.16 8.09 10.01
N MET A 47 -20.25 8.27 10.95
CA MET A 47 -19.15 9.22 10.88
C MET A 47 -17.82 8.49 10.70
N VAL A 48 -16.89 9.13 10.02
CA VAL A 48 -15.50 8.68 9.95
C VAL A 48 -14.58 9.81 10.38
N THR A 49 -13.61 9.49 11.23
CA THR A 49 -12.51 10.39 11.56
C THR A 49 -11.32 10.02 10.71
N LEU A 50 -10.87 10.97 9.90
CA LEU A 50 -9.68 10.90 9.06
C LEU A 50 -8.51 11.52 9.83
N THR A 51 -7.40 10.80 9.99
CA THR A 51 -6.15 11.34 10.54
C THR A 51 -5.12 11.47 9.41
N PHE A 52 -4.43 12.60 9.37
CA PHE A 52 -3.47 12.93 8.33
C PHE A 52 -2.02 12.85 8.82
N SER A 53 -1.07 12.90 7.90
CA SER A 53 0.38 12.83 8.19
C SER A 53 0.91 14.00 9.03
N ASP A 54 0.24 15.15 9.01
CA ASP A 54 0.53 16.30 9.87
C ASP A 54 -0.05 16.15 11.30
N ASN A 55 -0.57 14.97 11.64
CA ASN A 55 -1.28 14.64 12.90
C ASN A 55 -2.59 15.41 13.13
N THR A 56 -3.07 16.17 12.14
CA THR A 56 -4.43 16.73 12.22
C THR A 56 -5.48 15.66 11.95
N SER A 57 -6.73 15.93 12.33
CA SER A 57 -7.84 15.05 12.04
C SER A 57 -9.10 15.82 11.71
N GLU A 58 -9.95 15.21 10.89
CA GLU A 58 -11.25 15.74 10.49
C GLU A 58 -12.31 14.64 10.60
N THR A 59 -13.52 15.00 11.03
CA THR A 59 -14.63 14.07 11.14
C THR A 59 -15.73 14.49 10.18
N ALA A 60 -16.19 13.56 9.34
CA ALA A 60 -17.22 13.79 8.35
C ALA A 60 -18.18 12.61 8.28
N GLU A 61 -19.38 12.82 7.71
CA GLU A 61 -20.28 11.73 7.36
C GLU A 61 -19.65 10.82 6.31
N MET A 62 -19.72 9.50 6.50
CA MET A 62 -19.06 8.52 5.62
C MET A 62 -19.48 8.68 4.15
N GLY A 63 -20.75 9.01 3.89
CA GLY A 63 -21.27 9.18 2.54
C GLY A 63 -20.71 10.40 1.79
N LEU A 64 -20.03 11.31 2.48
CA LEU A 64 -19.41 12.51 1.91
C LEU A 64 -17.89 12.37 1.72
N VAL A 65 -17.33 11.22 2.09
CA VAL A 65 -15.89 10.97 2.04
C VAL A 65 -15.58 10.03 0.88
N ALA A 66 -14.66 10.43 0.02
CA ALA A 66 -14.10 9.58 -1.02
C ALA A 66 -12.58 9.49 -0.85
N VAL A 67 -12.06 8.27 -0.80
CA VAL A 67 -10.62 8.00 -0.76
C VAL A 67 -10.28 7.18 -1.99
N THR A 68 -9.39 7.73 -2.83
CA THR A 68 -8.92 7.08 -4.06
C THR A 68 -7.46 6.71 -3.91
N LEU A 69 -7.13 5.46 -4.25
CA LEU A 69 -5.76 4.99 -4.33
C LEU A 69 -5.38 4.88 -5.81
N ASP A 70 -4.34 5.60 -6.21
CA ASP A 70 -3.80 5.51 -7.55
C ASP A 70 -2.90 4.26 -7.67
N HIS A 71 -3.34 3.32 -8.52
CA HIS A 71 -2.63 2.09 -8.85
C HIS A 71 -1.94 2.15 -10.22
N SER A 72 -1.82 3.33 -10.84
CA SER A 72 -1.18 3.46 -12.16
C SER A 72 0.33 3.21 -12.14
N GLY A 73 0.93 3.05 -10.96
CA GLY A 73 2.33 2.66 -10.82
C GLY A 73 2.56 1.16 -11.07
N GLU A 74 3.77 0.80 -11.51
CA GLU A 74 4.17 -0.61 -11.59
C GLU A 74 4.07 -1.25 -10.20
N SER A 75 3.37 -2.39 -10.11
CA SER A 75 3.41 -3.19 -8.89
C SER A 75 4.84 -3.66 -8.64
N GLY A 76 5.22 -3.88 -7.37
CA GLY A 76 6.52 -4.48 -7.04
C GLY A 76 6.74 -5.87 -7.65
N ILE A 77 5.68 -6.50 -8.17
CA ILE A 77 5.72 -7.72 -8.95
C ILE A 77 5.70 -7.33 -10.43
N LYS A 78 6.87 -7.30 -11.06
CA LYS A 78 6.99 -7.01 -12.49
C LYS A 78 6.70 -8.25 -13.34
N GLU A 79 7.02 -9.43 -12.83
CA GLU A 79 6.81 -10.71 -13.51
C GLU A 79 6.49 -11.81 -12.50
N ILE A 80 5.56 -12.70 -12.86
CA ILE A 80 5.42 -13.99 -12.19
C ILE A 80 6.32 -14.96 -12.94
N LEU A 81 7.52 -15.22 -12.43
CA LEU A 81 8.37 -16.30 -12.92
C LEU A 81 7.75 -17.65 -12.53
N ALA A 82 6.78 -18.09 -13.34
CA ALA A 82 6.25 -19.45 -13.25
C ALA A 82 7.18 -20.38 -14.03
N ASP A 83 7.56 -21.50 -13.41
CA ASP A 83 8.34 -22.54 -14.09
C ASP A 83 7.54 -23.03 -15.32
N PRO A 84 8.06 -22.91 -16.56
CA PRO A 84 7.29 -23.19 -17.78
C PRO A 84 6.86 -24.66 -17.89
N LYS A 85 7.49 -25.56 -17.14
CA LYS A 85 7.10 -26.97 -17.05
C LYS A 85 6.56 -27.27 -15.66
N LYS A 86 5.23 -27.26 -15.54
CA LYS A 86 4.55 -27.88 -14.40
C LYS A 86 4.86 -29.37 -14.43
N GLN A 87 5.67 -29.86 -13.50
CA GLN A 87 5.83 -31.30 -13.30
C GLN A 87 4.46 -31.89 -12.98
N LYS A 88 4.06 -32.89 -13.77
CA LYS A 88 2.80 -33.62 -13.58
C LYS A 88 2.90 -34.50 -12.34
N GLY A 89 1.75 -34.72 -11.70
CA GLY A 89 1.62 -35.56 -10.52
C GLY A 89 1.47 -34.76 -9.23
N VAL A 90 1.59 -35.47 -8.11
CA VAL A 90 1.32 -34.96 -6.77
C VAL A 90 2.62 -34.97 -5.98
N TYR A 91 2.92 -33.84 -5.33
CA TYR A 91 4.08 -33.68 -4.48
C TYR A 91 3.67 -33.11 -3.13
N ASN A 92 4.39 -33.47 -2.07
CA ASN A 92 4.25 -32.74 -0.80
C ASN A 92 4.97 -31.38 -0.83
N LEU A 93 4.84 -30.60 0.23
CA LEU A 93 5.48 -29.27 0.35
C LEU A 93 7.02 -29.31 0.40
N LYS A 94 7.63 -30.49 0.57
CA LYS A 94 9.08 -30.70 0.46
C LYS A 94 9.51 -31.07 -0.96
N GLY A 95 8.59 -31.10 -1.93
CA GLY A 95 8.87 -31.49 -3.31
C GLY A 95 9.04 -32.99 -3.55
N GLN A 96 8.61 -33.85 -2.61
CA GLN A 96 8.68 -35.30 -2.77
C GLN A 96 7.49 -35.80 -3.58
N TYR A 97 7.73 -36.61 -4.62
CA TYR A 97 6.69 -37.21 -5.46
C TYR A 97 5.87 -38.26 -4.70
N LEU A 98 4.55 -38.19 -4.81
CA LEU A 98 3.60 -39.06 -4.11
C LEU A 98 2.72 -39.90 -5.05
N GLY A 99 2.72 -39.62 -6.36
CA GLY A 99 1.92 -40.35 -7.34
C GLY A 99 1.27 -39.43 -8.37
N GLU A 100 0.43 -40.01 -9.24
CA GLU A 100 -0.23 -39.26 -10.31
C GLU A 100 -1.50 -38.51 -9.84
N LYS A 101 -2.15 -39.02 -8.79
CA LYS A 101 -3.40 -38.50 -8.23
C LYS A 101 -3.30 -38.37 -6.71
N PRO A 102 -4.08 -37.48 -6.08
CA PRO A 102 -4.03 -37.26 -4.63
C PRO A 102 -4.86 -38.27 -3.83
N ASP A 103 -5.35 -39.33 -4.48
CA ASP A 103 -6.28 -40.29 -3.88
C ASP A 103 -5.61 -41.06 -2.73
N GLY A 104 -6.28 -41.13 -1.58
CA GLY A 104 -5.79 -41.84 -0.39
C GLY A 104 -4.71 -41.10 0.40
N LEU A 105 -4.38 -39.85 0.04
CA LEU A 105 -3.55 -38.99 0.87
C LEU A 105 -4.33 -38.47 2.09
N SER A 106 -3.63 -38.30 3.21
CA SER A 106 -4.18 -37.62 4.37
C SER A 106 -4.58 -36.18 4.04
N GLN A 107 -5.53 -35.65 4.80
CA GLN A 107 -5.98 -34.26 4.68
C GLN A 107 -4.80 -33.27 4.82
N GLY A 108 -4.63 -32.35 3.86
CA GLY A 108 -3.48 -31.45 3.84
C GLY A 108 -3.28 -30.70 2.51
N ILE A 109 -2.23 -29.86 2.46
CA ILE A 109 -1.86 -29.10 1.25
C ILE A 109 -0.79 -29.88 0.46
N TYR A 110 -1.05 -30.04 -0.83
CA TYR A 110 -0.18 -30.72 -1.79
C TYR A 110 0.04 -29.86 -3.04
N ILE A 111 1.07 -30.19 -3.82
CA ILE A 111 1.29 -29.63 -5.16
C ILE A 111 0.76 -30.64 -6.17
N VAL A 112 -0.38 -30.37 -6.79
CA VAL A 112 -1.00 -31.21 -7.83
C VAL A 112 -0.82 -30.52 -9.17
N ASN A 113 -0.05 -31.12 -10.08
CA ASN A 113 0.26 -30.56 -11.40
C ASN A 113 0.75 -29.10 -11.34
N GLY A 114 1.66 -28.82 -10.40
CA GLY A 114 2.22 -27.49 -10.18
C GLY A 114 1.30 -26.48 -9.47
N GLN A 115 0.16 -26.92 -8.90
CA GLN A 115 -0.77 -26.05 -8.17
C GLN A 115 -0.92 -26.51 -6.72
N LYS A 116 -0.96 -25.56 -5.78
CA LYS A 116 -1.29 -25.86 -4.38
C LYS A 116 -2.77 -26.24 -4.29
N VAL A 117 -3.06 -27.45 -3.84
CA VAL A 117 -4.41 -28.01 -3.68
C VAL A 117 -4.56 -28.54 -2.26
N TYR A 118 -5.71 -28.26 -1.67
CA TYR A 118 -6.10 -28.84 -0.39
C TYR A 118 -6.84 -30.16 -0.62
N VAL A 119 -6.24 -31.26 -0.19
CA VAL A 119 -6.86 -32.59 -0.17
C VAL A 119 -7.65 -32.71 1.12
N LYS A 120 -8.92 -33.08 1.00
CA LYS A 120 -9.87 -33.21 2.11
C LYS A 120 -9.85 -34.62 2.66
#